data_AF-A0A2E6J6Y8-F1
#
_entry.id   AF-A0A2E6J6Y8-F1
#
_cell.length_a   1.000
_cell.length_b   1.000
_cell.length_c   1.000
_cell.angle_alpha   90.00
_cell.angle_beta   90.00
_cell.angle_gamma   90.00
#
_symmetry.space_group_name_H-M   'P 1'
#
loop_
_entity.id
_entity.type
_entity.pdbx_description
1 polymer ?
#
loop_
_entity_poly.entity_id
_entity_poly.type
_entity_poly.pdbx_seq_one_letter_code
_entity_poly.pdbx_strand_id
1 'polypeptide(L)'
;MPKPENKILSLEDLAELAKVKREEGNQIVLCHGEFDLMRSGHIRHLQNSREKGDILLLVTVTCDKHIQNDPSRPMFHERLRAENLAALSCVDFVPINYFPDAIKASSLIKSDLYMRGSEHKNATDDFTSSIGFSGTRFPLIRDSRYVWRSVSQIH
;
A
#
# COMPACT_ATOMS: atom_id res chain seq x y z
N MET A 1 1.75 -22.78 3.58
CA MET A 1 1.77 -21.33 3.32
C MET A 1 2.86 -21.07 2.28
N PRO A 2 2.66 -20.20 1.29
CA PRO A 2 3.75 -19.79 0.41
C PRO A 2 4.87 -19.19 1.25
N LYS A 3 6.13 -19.47 0.88
CA LYS A 3 7.27 -18.86 1.56
C LYS A 3 7.20 -17.33 1.41
N PRO A 4 7.62 -16.53 2.40
CA PRO A 4 7.59 -15.07 2.33
C PRO A 4 8.26 -14.52 1.06
N GLU A 5 9.37 -15.13 0.64
CA GLU A 5 10.10 -14.80 -0.59
C GLU A 5 9.23 -14.87 -1.86
N ASN A 6 8.22 -15.73 -1.92
CA ASN A 6 7.33 -15.85 -3.08
C ASN A 6 6.28 -14.73 -3.18
N LYS A 7 6.12 -13.93 -2.12
CA LYS A 7 5.20 -12.79 -2.10
C LYS A 7 5.86 -11.49 -2.52
N ILE A 8 7.19 -11.45 -2.59
CA ILE A 8 7.96 -10.27 -2.97
C ILE A 8 8.14 -10.30 -4.49
N LEU A 9 7.32 -9.52 -5.19
CA LEU A 9 7.33 -9.43 -6.65
C LEU A 9 7.74 -8.02 -7.10
N SER A 10 8.19 -7.88 -8.34
CA SER A 10 8.37 -6.57 -8.96
C SER A 10 7.02 -5.86 -9.14
N LEU A 11 7.03 -4.53 -9.31
CA LEU A 11 5.80 -3.79 -9.57
C LEU A 11 5.18 -4.20 -10.92
N GLU A 12 6.01 -4.56 -11.89
CA GLU A 12 5.63 -4.98 -13.23
C GLU A 12 4.92 -6.33 -13.20
N ASP A 13 5.53 -7.35 -12.58
CA ASP A 13 4.91 -8.69 -12.42
C ASP A 13 3.59 -8.59 -11.65
N LEU A 14 3.56 -7.70 -10.65
CA LEU A 14 2.37 -7.50 -9.85
C LEU A 14 1.26 -6.79 -10.62
N ALA A 15 1.60 -5.87 -11.54
CA ALA A 15 0.62 -5.22 -12.40
C ALA A 15 -0.04 -6.24 -13.35
N GLU A 16 0.73 -7.18 -13.89
CA GLU A 16 0.21 -8.28 -14.71
C GLU A 16 -0.70 -9.20 -13.88
N LEU A 17 -0.26 -9.59 -12.69
CA LEU A 17 -1.05 -10.44 -11.80
C LEU A 17 -2.34 -9.75 -11.34
N ALA A 18 -2.26 -8.47 -10.97
CA ALA A 18 -3.41 -7.67 -10.57
C ALA A 18 -4.42 -7.53 -11.71
N LYS A 19 -3.96 -7.44 -12.97
CA LYS A 19 -4.84 -7.45 -14.14
C LYS A 19 -5.61 -8.77 -14.23
N VAL A 20 -4.93 -9.92 -14.16
CA VAL A 20 -5.57 -11.24 -14.19
C VAL A 20 -6.57 -11.39 -13.04
N LYS A 21 -6.17 -11.02 -11.82
CA LYS A 21 -7.03 -11.12 -10.63
C LYS A 21 -8.27 -10.24 -10.73
N ARG A 22 -8.16 -9.07 -11.34
CA ARG A 22 -9.30 -8.18 -11.61
C ARG A 22 -10.26 -8.77 -12.65
N GLU A 23 -9.73 -9.42 -13.69
CA GLU A 23 -10.54 -10.14 -14.69
C GLU A 23 -11.28 -11.34 -14.07
N GLU A 24 -10.72 -11.95 -13.04
CA GLU A 24 -11.38 -12.97 -12.20
C GLU A 24 -12.41 -12.39 -11.21
N GLY A 25 -12.59 -11.07 -11.16
CA GLY A 25 -13.54 -10.38 -10.29
C GLY A 25 -13.03 -10.00 -8.89
N ASN A 26 -11.73 -10.18 -8.61
CA ASN A 26 -11.15 -9.76 -7.33
C ASN A 26 -10.94 -8.24 -7.30
N GLN A 27 -11.13 -7.65 -6.12
CA GLN A 27 -10.85 -6.24 -5.89
C GLN A 27 -9.39 -6.05 -5.41
N ILE A 28 -8.65 -5.15 -6.04
CA ILE A 28 -7.24 -4.91 -5.73
C ILE A 28 -7.11 -3.80 -4.70
N VAL A 29 -6.53 -4.09 -3.54
CA VAL A 29 -6.32 -3.13 -2.45
C VAL A 29 -4.85 -2.89 -2.25
N LEU A 30 -4.43 -1.63 -2.32
CA LEU A 30 -3.05 -1.22 -2.14
C LEU A 30 -2.88 -0.44 -0.83
N CYS A 31 -2.04 -0.97 0.05
CA CYS A 31 -1.45 -0.24 1.16
C CYS A 31 -0.05 0.23 0.77
N HIS A 32 0.32 1.47 1.11
CA HIS A 32 1.66 1.98 0.88
C HIS A 32 2.24 2.59 2.15
N GLY A 33 3.52 2.35 2.41
CA GLY A 33 4.23 2.95 3.53
C GLY A 33 5.70 2.55 3.63
N GLU A 34 6.37 3.17 4.61
CA GLU A 34 7.77 2.88 4.91
C GLU A 34 7.91 1.59 5.73
N PHE A 35 6.98 1.26 6.63
CA PHE A 35 7.00 0.04 7.46
C PHE A 35 8.34 -0.24 8.16
N ASP A 36 9.04 0.82 8.56
CA ASP A 36 10.36 0.75 9.18
C ASP A 36 10.32 -0.03 10.51
N LEU A 37 9.51 0.45 11.45
CA LEU A 37 9.19 -0.31 12.67
C LEU A 37 7.78 -0.88 12.54
N MET A 38 7.69 -2.18 12.25
CA MET A 38 6.42 -2.90 12.26
C MET A 38 5.84 -2.97 13.67
N ARG A 39 4.65 -2.38 13.86
CA ARG A 39 3.92 -2.38 15.13
C ARG A 39 2.60 -3.13 15.00
N SER A 40 2.04 -3.55 16.13
CA SER A 40 0.73 -4.22 16.18
C SER A 40 -0.39 -3.40 15.53
N GLY A 41 -0.29 -2.07 15.52
CA GLY A 41 -1.21 -1.19 14.80
C GLY A 41 -1.19 -1.35 13.28
N HIS A 42 -0.04 -1.64 12.67
CA HIS A 42 0.07 -1.93 11.23
C HIS A 42 -0.55 -3.29 10.92
N ILE A 43 -0.25 -4.29 11.73
CA ILE A 43 -0.76 -5.65 11.54
C ILE A 43 -2.29 -5.65 11.61
N ARG A 44 -2.85 -5.00 12.63
CA ARG A 44 -4.32 -4.88 12.77
C ARG A 44 -4.93 -4.09 11.62
N HIS A 45 -4.24 -3.07 11.11
CA HIS A 45 -4.71 -2.34 9.93
C HIS A 45 -4.80 -3.24 8.70
N LEU A 46 -3.74 -4.01 8.41
CA LEU A 46 -3.68 -4.93 7.27
C LEU A 46 -4.70 -6.08 7.41
N GLN A 47 -4.91 -6.58 8.62
CA GLN A 47 -5.95 -7.58 8.92
C GLN A 47 -7.36 -7.04 8.64
N ASN A 48 -7.68 -5.86 9.19
CA ASN A 48 -8.95 -5.19 8.91
C ASN A 48 -9.12 -4.86 7.42
N SER A 49 -8.01 -4.73 6.68
CA SER A 49 -8.04 -4.55 5.24
C SER A 49 -8.58 -5.79 4.54
N ARG A 50 -8.01 -6.94 4.91
CA ARG A 50 -8.34 -8.27 4.36
C ARG A 50 -9.77 -8.70 4.63
N GLU A 51 -10.34 -8.32 5.77
CA GLU A 51 -11.68 -8.74 6.19
C GLU A 51 -12.82 -8.12 5.36
N LYS A 52 -12.56 -7.13 4.50
CA LYS A 52 -13.61 -6.41 3.75
C LYS A 52 -14.04 -7.07 2.43
N GLY A 53 -13.62 -8.30 2.14
CA GLY A 53 -14.12 -9.10 1.01
C GLY A 53 -13.05 -9.94 0.31
N ASP A 54 -13.38 -10.44 -0.88
CA ASP A 54 -12.47 -11.15 -1.78
C ASP A 54 -11.49 -10.18 -2.44
N ILE A 55 -10.55 -9.71 -1.63
CA ILE A 55 -9.56 -8.71 -2.04
C ILE A 55 -8.18 -9.32 -2.28
N LEU A 56 -7.40 -8.69 -3.16
CA LEU A 56 -5.96 -8.90 -3.24
C LEU A 56 -5.26 -7.78 -2.47
N LEU A 57 -4.68 -8.08 -1.30
CA LEU A 57 -3.99 -7.10 -0.47
C LEU A 57 -2.53 -6.99 -0.86
N LEU A 58 -2.21 -5.87 -1.49
CA LEU A 58 -0.88 -5.48 -1.92
C LEU A 58 -0.30 -4.47 -0.95
N VAL A 59 0.91 -4.71 -0.45
CA VAL A 59 1.58 -3.77 0.46
C VAL A 59 2.88 -3.31 -0.16
N THR A 60 2.91 -2.07 -0.64
CA THR A 60 4.12 -1.48 -1.22
C THR A 60 5.02 -0.90 -0.13
N VAL A 61 6.31 -1.20 -0.23
CA VAL A 61 7.35 -0.74 0.68
C VAL A 61 8.19 0.32 -0.01
N THR A 62 8.29 1.53 0.55
CA THR A 62 9.17 2.57 0.01
C THR A 62 10.63 2.11 0.05
N CYS A 63 11.37 2.26 -1.05
CA CYS A 63 12.79 1.92 -1.11
C CYS A 63 13.64 2.82 -0.20
N ASP A 64 14.79 2.31 0.25
CA ASP A 64 15.66 3.00 1.23
C ASP A 64 16.10 4.39 0.72
N LYS A 65 16.29 4.54 -0.60
CA LYS A 65 16.70 5.78 -1.26
C LYS A 65 15.72 6.93 -1.06
N HIS A 66 14.43 6.65 -0.87
CA HIS A 66 13.39 7.67 -0.75
C HIS A 66 12.97 7.96 0.71
N ILE A 67 13.57 7.28 1.70
CA ILE A 67 13.27 7.46 3.14
C ILE A 67 14.25 8.46 3.82
N GLN A 68 15.13 9.11 3.05
CA GLN A 68 16.27 9.93 3.53
C GLN A 68 15.92 11.22 4.30
N ASN A 69 14.68 11.38 4.76
CA ASN A 69 14.25 12.54 5.54
C ASN A 69 14.83 12.56 6.97
N ASP A 70 15.43 11.47 7.44
CA ASP A 70 16.02 11.37 8.77
C ASP A 70 17.35 10.57 8.72
N PRO A 71 18.48 11.09 9.24
CA PRO A 71 19.76 10.37 9.26
C PRO A 71 19.73 9.02 10.00
N SER A 72 18.74 8.83 10.87
CA SER A 72 18.56 7.61 11.67
C SER A 72 17.60 6.59 11.04
N ARG A 73 17.05 6.90 9.85
CA ARG A 73 16.06 6.05 9.16
C ARG A 73 16.46 5.80 7.70
N PRO A 74 16.13 4.63 7.14
CA PRO A 74 15.44 3.52 7.80
C PRO A 74 16.37 2.70 8.72
N MET A 75 15.83 2.18 9.83
CA MET A 75 16.58 1.27 10.71
C MET A 75 16.75 -0.12 10.09
N PHE A 76 15.83 -0.50 9.20
CA PHE A 76 15.87 -1.77 8.49
C PHE A 76 15.85 -1.57 6.97
N HIS A 77 16.68 -2.35 6.27
CA HIS A 77 16.72 -2.36 4.81
C HIS A 77 15.37 -2.72 4.20
N GLU A 78 15.05 -2.15 3.04
CA GLU A 78 13.81 -2.36 2.27
C GLU A 78 13.42 -3.82 2.10
N ARG A 79 14.40 -4.70 1.87
CA ARG A 79 14.16 -6.13 1.70
C ARG A 79 13.67 -6.78 2.99
N LEU A 80 14.27 -6.44 4.13
CA LEU A 80 13.86 -6.98 5.43
C LEU A 80 12.47 -6.47 5.82
N ARG A 81 12.17 -5.20 5.52
CA ARG A 81 10.82 -4.63 5.70
C ARG A 81 9.79 -5.36 4.84
N ALA A 82 10.14 -5.67 3.58
CA ALA A 82 9.29 -6.45 2.69
C ALA A 82 9.09 -7.90 3.18
N GLU A 83 10.14 -8.56 3.66
CA GLU A 83 10.07 -9.91 4.24
C GLU A 83 9.17 -9.96 5.47
N ASN A 84 9.27 -8.96 6.36
CA ASN A 84 8.40 -8.84 7.54
C ASN A 84 6.92 -8.75 7.16
N LEU A 85 6.59 -7.99 6.12
CA LEU A 85 5.22 -7.87 5.61
C LEU A 85 4.77 -9.15 4.90
N ALA A 86 5.65 -9.78 4.13
CA ALA A 86 5.35 -11.02 3.41
C ALA A 86 5.08 -12.19 4.36
N ALA A 87 5.68 -12.18 5.55
CA ALA A 87 5.41 -13.15 6.60
C ALA A 87 3.97 -13.06 7.15
N LEU A 88 3.26 -11.94 6.95
CA LEU A 88 1.87 -11.80 7.39
C LEU A 88 0.94 -12.65 6.52
N SER A 89 0.07 -13.42 7.17
CA SER A 89 -0.93 -14.25 6.49
C SER A 89 -1.99 -13.42 5.75
N CYS A 90 -2.26 -12.20 6.21
CA CYS A 90 -3.23 -11.29 5.60
C CYS A 90 -2.71 -10.58 4.35
N VAL A 91 -1.40 -10.64 4.05
CA VAL A 91 -0.78 -9.96 2.91
C VAL A 91 -0.54 -10.95 1.79
N ASP A 92 -1.00 -10.63 0.58
CA ASP A 92 -0.86 -11.50 -0.59
C ASP A 92 0.48 -11.24 -1.30
N PHE A 93 0.82 -9.98 -1.57
CA PHE A 93 2.08 -9.59 -2.21
C PHE A 93 2.67 -8.28 -1.67
N VAL A 94 3.99 -8.17 -1.73
CA VAL A 94 4.79 -7.08 -1.15
C VAL A 94 5.83 -6.57 -2.16
N PRO A 95 5.45 -5.70 -3.09
CA PRO A 95 6.40 -5.07 -4.00
C PRO A 95 7.21 -3.97 -3.31
N ILE A 96 8.48 -3.82 -3.68
CA ILE A 96 9.30 -2.67 -3.29
C ILE A 96 9.04 -1.55 -4.29
N ASN A 97 8.62 -0.39 -3.78
CA ASN A 97 8.39 0.81 -4.58
C ASN A 97 9.69 1.61 -4.73
N TYR A 98 10.29 1.52 -5.91
CA TYR A 98 11.48 2.30 -6.29
C TYR A 98 11.13 3.70 -6.83
N PHE A 99 9.85 4.02 -6.97
CA PHE A 99 9.40 5.37 -7.30
C PHE A 99 9.36 6.27 -6.06
N PRO A 100 9.59 7.59 -6.21
CA PRO A 100 9.52 8.54 -5.10
C PRO A 100 8.11 8.65 -4.50
N ASP A 101 7.07 8.38 -5.31
CA ASP A 101 5.67 8.56 -4.91
C ASP A 101 4.88 7.25 -4.99
N ALA A 102 3.89 7.12 -4.12
CA ALA A 102 2.92 6.01 -4.10
C ALA A 102 2.01 5.98 -5.34
N ILE A 103 1.83 7.15 -5.99
CA ILE A 103 0.92 7.34 -7.12
C ILE A 103 1.34 6.47 -8.31
N LYS A 104 2.64 6.44 -8.62
CA LYS A 104 3.15 5.66 -9.75
C LYS A 104 2.92 4.17 -9.54
N ALA A 105 3.21 3.66 -8.35
CA ALA A 105 2.94 2.26 -8.01
C ALA A 105 1.43 1.93 -8.08
N SER A 106 0.57 2.79 -7.52
CA SER A 106 -0.88 2.61 -7.59
C SER A 106 -1.42 2.64 -9.03
N SER A 107 -0.92 3.55 -9.87
CA SER A 107 -1.31 3.68 -11.27
C SER A 107 -0.87 2.48 -12.11
N LEU A 108 0.35 1.97 -11.91
CA LEU A 108 0.84 0.77 -12.59
C LEU A 108 0.02 -0.47 -12.24
N ILE A 109 -0.24 -0.68 -10.93
CA ILE A 109 -1.03 -1.81 -10.43
C ILE A 109 -2.53 -1.66 -10.80
N LYS A 110 -2.99 -0.42 -11.01
CA LYS A 110 -4.41 -0.04 -11.14
C LYS A 110 -5.21 -0.55 -9.94
N SER A 111 -4.72 -0.29 -8.73
CA SER A 111 -5.42 -0.70 -7.50
C SER A 111 -6.81 -0.08 -7.46
N ASP A 112 -7.83 -0.81 -7.00
CA ASP A 112 -9.20 -0.30 -6.86
C ASP A 112 -9.39 0.53 -5.59
N LEU A 113 -8.69 0.16 -4.51
CA LEU A 113 -8.65 0.90 -3.26
C LEU A 113 -7.21 1.23 -2.87
N TYR A 114 -7.02 2.43 -2.32
CA TYR A 114 -5.78 2.86 -1.71
C TYR A 114 -5.98 3.13 -0.22
N MET A 115 -5.08 2.62 0.59
CA MET A 115 -5.11 2.69 2.04
C MET A 115 -3.85 3.36 2.58
N ARG A 116 -4.06 4.37 3.44
CA ARG A 116 -2.97 5.10 4.09
C ARG A 116 -3.05 4.92 5.60
N GLY A 117 -1.94 4.55 6.20
CA GLY A 117 -1.77 4.53 7.66
C GLY A 117 -1.81 5.95 8.24
N SER A 118 -2.39 6.11 9.44
CA SER A 118 -2.51 7.39 10.18
C SER A 118 -1.20 7.94 10.71
N GLU A 119 -0.08 7.26 10.49
CA GLU A 119 1.23 7.71 10.95
C GLU A 119 1.78 8.92 10.18
N HIS A 120 1.14 9.30 9.07
CA HIS A 120 1.36 10.60 8.43
C HIS A 120 0.46 11.66 9.08
N LYS A 121 0.91 12.22 10.21
CA LYS A 121 0.19 13.28 10.95
C LYS A 121 0.33 14.69 10.33
N ASN A 122 1.16 14.86 9.31
CA ASN A 122 1.33 16.17 8.68
C ASN A 122 0.22 16.39 7.64
N ALA A 123 -0.71 17.27 8.00
CA ALA A 123 -1.79 17.76 7.14
C ALA A 123 -1.30 18.59 5.94
N THR A 124 0.01 18.76 5.76
CA THR A 124 0.64 19.57 4.71
C THR A 124 1.25 18.75 3.57
N ASP A 125 1.33 17.41 3.68
CA ASP A 125 1.57 16.55 2.51
C ASP A 125 0.24 16.31 1.79
N ASP A 126 -0.26 17.40 1.22
CA ASP A 126 -1.50 17.47 0.46
C ASP A 126 -1.28 16.84 -0.92
N PHE A 127 -0.84 15.59 -0.97
CA PHE A 127 -0.72 14.76 -2.18
C PHE A 127 -2.07 14.56 -2.88
N THR A 128 -3.18 14.88 -2.21
CA THR A 128 -4.51 14.99 -2.80
C THR A 128 -4.61 16.09 -3.85
N SER A 129 -3.86 17.18 -3.71
CA SER A 129 -3.88 18.28 -4.66
C SER A 129 -3.21 17.93 -6.00
N SER A 130 -2.17 17.08 -6.00
CA SER A 130 -1.45 16.67 -7.22
C SER A 130 -2.15 15.57 -8.03
N ILE A 131 -3.17 14.91 -7.46
CA ILE A 131 -3.98 13.87 -8.13
C ILE A 131 -5.35 14.45 -8.54
N GLY A 132 -5.49 15.78 -8.64
CA GLY A 132 -6.75 16.40 -9.02
C GLY A 132 -7.92 16.10 -8.07
N PHE A 133 -7.68 15.80 -6.78
CA PHE A 133 -8.76 15.71 -5.78
C PHE A 133 -9.21 17.11 -5.35
N SER A 134 -9.76 17.88 -6.29
CA SER A 134 -10.54 19.06 -5.97
C SER A 134 -12.02 18.65 -5.91
N GLY A 135 -12.61 18.73 -4.72
CA GLY A 135 -14.06 18.84 -4.57
C GLY A 135 -14.90 17.70 -5.14
N THR A 136 -15.06 16.60 -4.41
CA THR A 136 -16.35 15.90 -4.39
C THR A 136 -16.47 15.03 -3.15
N ARG A 137 -17.67 15.02 -2.56
CA ARG A 137 -18.05 14.18 -1.43
C ARG A 137 -17.89 12.71 -1.84
N PHE A 138 -16.78 12.08 -1.47
CA PHE A 138 -16.59 10.64 -1.61
C PHE A 138 -16.85 9.96 -0.26
N PRO A 139 -17.35 8.70 -0.24
CA PRO A 139 -17.61 7.98 1.00
C PRO A 139 -16.28 7.67 1.71
N LEU A 140 -15.85 8.61 2.53
CA LEU A 140 -14.78 8.45 3.50
C LEU A 140 -15.26 7.46 4.57
N ILE A 141 -14.85 6.20 4.47
CA ILE A 141 -14.97 5.27 5.59
C ILE A 141 -13.85 5.62 6.57
N ARG A 142 -14.10 6.64 7.39
CA ARG A 142 -13.26 7.01 8.52
C ARG A 142 -13.49 5.97 9.61
N ASP A 143 -12.61 4.97 9.68
CA ASP A 143 -12.29 4.42 10.99
C ASP A 143 -11.45 5.49 11.69
N SER A 144 -11.70 5.76 12.97
CA SER A 144 -11.05 6.78 13.81
C SER A 144 -9.52 6.90 13.69
N ARG A 145 -8.85 5.91 13.08
CA ARG A 145 -7.42 5.82 12.86
C ARG A 145 -6.98 5.54 11.42
N TYR A 146 -7.87 5.45 10.43
CA TYR A 146 -7.50 5.04 9.05
C TYR A 146 -8.36 5.69 7.97
N VAL A 147 -7.75 5.98 6.81
CA VAL A 147 -8.42 6.58 5.65
C VAL A 147 -8.41 5.61 4.48
N TRP A 148 -9.59 5.34 3.94
CA TRP A 148 -9.82 4.47 2.77
C TRP A 148 -10.26 5.32 1.58
N ARG A 149 -9.72 5.07 0.38
CA ARG A 149 -10.13 5.77 -0.84
C ARG A 149 -10.27 4.82 -2.03
N SER A 150 -11.34 4.98 -2.80
CA SER A 150 -11.51 4.31 -4.09
C SER A 150 -10.71 5.04 -5.17
N VAL A 151 -10.06 4.27 -6.04
CA VAL A 151 -9.18 4.75 -7.12
C VAL A 151 -9.94 4.82 -8.46
N SER A 152 -11.14 4.24 -8.54
CA SER A 152 -11.99 4.14 -9.73
C SER A 152 -12.57 5.47 -10.28
N GLN A 153 -12.07 6.63 -9.85
CA GLN A 153 -12.48 7.95 -10.36
C GLN A 153 -11.32 8.87 -10.76
N ILE A 154 -10.13 8.32 -11.01
CA ILE A 154 -8.99 9.08 -11.53
C ILE A 154 -9.07 9.06 -13.06
N HIS A 155 -9.54 10.15 -13.67
CA HIS A 155 -9.39 10.48 -15.09
C HIS A 155 -8.47 11.69 -15.22
#